data_AF-A0A1M6G1M6-F1
#
_entry.id   AF-A0A1M6G1M6-F1
#
_cell.length_a   1.000
_cell.length_b   1.000
_cell.length_c   1.000
_cell.angle_alpha   90.00
_cell.angle_beta   90.00
_cell.angle_gamma   90.00
#
_symmetry.space_group_name_H-M   'P 1'
#
loop_
_entity.id
_entity.type
_entity.pdbx_description
1 polymer ?
#
loop_
_entity_poly.entity_id
_entity_poly.type
_entity_poly.pdbx_seq_one_letter_code
_entity_poly.pdbx_strand_id
1 'polypeptide(L)'
;MSQPGNRPRGLGRGLSALMSDVAPVQGDESGAARRPDTRLPIESIEPNPDQPRRRFDEGHLRELADSIREKGVIQPIIVRAAPGQEGRYQIVAGERRWRAAQMAQLHDMPVLVRDYTDTEVLEVAIIENIQRADLNPVDEAAGYRQLMDRFGHTQEQLAQALGKSRSHIANLMRLLGLPEEVRSMLSAGTLTAGHARALIGHPEAVELARRVVGAGLSVRETEALARKAPAASRPRPSRASREKDADTRQIEGDLAATLGMGVSIDQDPGEESGCLTLRYKSLAQLDDLLRVLSGG
;
A
#
# COMPACT_ATOMS: atom_id res chain seq x y z
N MET A 1 -44.46 -2.08 -18.42
CA MET A 1 -43.22 -2.07 -19.22
C MET A 1 -42.40 -0.87 -18.79
N SER A 2 -41.51 -1.05 -17.82
CA SER A 2 -40.70 0.04 -17.26
C SER A 2 -39.29 -0.09 -17.81
N GLN A 3 -38.90 0.82 -18.71
CA GLN A 3 -37.53 0.91 -19.20
C GLN A 3 -36.61 1.40 -18.06
N PRO A 4 -35.45 0.76 -17.81
CA PRO A 4 -34.50 1.29 -16.86
C PRO A 4 -33.72 2.45 -17.50
N GLY A 5 -33.83 3.61 -16.86
CA GLY A 5 -33.21 4.86 -17.30
C GLY A 5 -31.68 4.79 -17.37
N ASN A 6 -31.18 5.20 -18.53
CA ASN A 6 -29.79 5.46 -18.85
C ASN A 6 -29.26 6.58 -17.92
N ARG A 7 -28.42 6.24 -16.93
CA ARG A 7 -27.72 7.23 -16.10
C ARG A 7 -26.45 7.69 -16.84
N PRO A 8 -26.12 8.99 -16.83
CA PRO A 8 -24.96 9.52 -17.54
C PRO A 8 -23.65 8.95 -16.94
N ARG A 9 -22.90 8.22 -17.75
CA ARG A 9 -21.58 7.64 -17.48
C ARG A 9 -20.49 8.73 -17.58
N GLY A 10 -20.50 9.67 -16.65
CA GLY A 10 -19.53 10.77 -16.59
C GLY A 10 -18.85 10.80 -15.23
N LEU A 11 -17.98 9.81 -15.00
CA LEU A 11 -16.92 9.67 -13.99
C LEU A 11 -16.53 8.19 -14.07
N GLY A 12 -15.26 7.88 -14.34
CA GLY A 12 -14.79 6.51 -14.60
C GLY A 12 -15.25 5.50 -13.56
N ARG A 13 -15.23 4.20 -13.89
CA ARG A 13 -15.57 3.15 -12.93
C ARG A 13 -14.60 3.27 -11.75
N GLY A 14 -15.12 3.42 -10.53
CA GLY A 14 -14.26 3.56 -9.35
C GLY A 14 -13.33 2.35 -9.19
N LEU A 15 -12.12 2.57 -8.64
CA LEU A 15 -11.08 1.55 -8.42
C LEU A 15 -11.66 0.24 -7.83
N SER A 16 -12.55 0.35 -6.85
CA SER A 16 -13.19 -0.80 -6.20
C SER A 16 -14.02 -1.67 -7.15
N ALA A 17 -14.63 -1.07 -8.19
CA ALA A 17 -15.37 -1.81 -9.21
C ALA A 17 -14.40 -2.60 -10.11
N LEU A 18 -13.30 -1.99 -10.54
CA LEU A 18 -12.24 -2.66 -11.31
C LEU A 18 -11.62 -3.81 -10.52
N MET A 19 -11.40 -3.62 -9.22
CA MET A 19 -10.87 -4.66 -8.34
C MET A 19 -11.84 -5.82 -8.12
N SER A 20 -13.14 -5.54 -8.06
CA SER A 20 -14.17 -6.57 -7.93
C SER A 20 -14.23 -7.49 -9.15
N ASP A 21 -13.89 -6.98 -10.35
CA ASP A 21 -13.82 -7.78 -11.57
C ASP A 21 -12.56 -8.68 -11.59
N VAL A 22 -11.43 -8.21 -11.04
CA VAL A 22 -10.09 -8.82 -11.19
C VAL A 22 -9.70 -9.73 -10.02
N ALA A 23 -10.21 -9.47 -8.81
CA ALA A 23 -9.80 -10.18 -7.61
C ALA A 23 -9.89 -11.70 -7.79
N PRO A 24 -8.83 -12.48 -7.56
CA PRO A 24 -8.94 -13.93 -7.49
C PRO A 24 -9.80 -14.29 -6.28
N VAL A 25 -10.76 -15.20 -6.45
CA VAL A 25 -11.51 -15.78 -5.33
C VAL A 25 -10.55 -16.72 -4.61
N GLN A 26 -9.68 -16.18 -3.76
CA GLN A 26 -8.82 -17.00 -2.92
C GLN A 26 -9.61 -17.40 -1.68
N GLY A 27 -9.98 -18.68 -1.60
CA GLY A 27 -10.08 -19.37 -0.32
C GLY A 27 -11.38 -19.28 0.47
N ASP A 28 -12.52 -18.93 -0.13
CA ASP A 28 -13.82 -19.25 0.49
C ASP A 28 -14.48 -20.42 -0.24
N GLU A 29 -14.71 -21.51 0.49
CA GLU A 29 -15.57 -22.63 0.11
C GLU A 29 -17.04 -22.23 -0.15
N SER A 30 -17.37 -20.93 -0.07
CA SER A 30 -18.60 -20.37 -0.62
C SER A 30 -18.51 -20.13 -2.14
N GLY A 31 -18.34 -21.23 -2.88
CA GLY A 31 -19.21 -21.64 -3.99
C GLY A 31 -19.65 -20.66 -5.10
N ALA A 32 -19.00 -19.53 -5.33
CA ALA A 32 -19.31 -18.67 -6.47
C ALA A 32 -18.07 -18.43 -7.34
N ALA A 33 -17.62 -19.48 -8.05
CA ALA A 33 -16.86 -19.27 -9.27
C ALA A 33 -17.64 -18.24 -10.12
N ARG A 34 -17.00 -17.12 -10.48
CA ARG A 34 -17.65 -16.08 -11.31
C ARG A 34 -18.23 -16.78 -12.54
N ARG A 35 -19.56 -16.73 -12.70
CA ARG A 35 -20.21 -17.34 -13.87
C ARG A 35 -19.72 -16.60 -15.11
N PRO A 36 -19.27 -17.30 -16.17
CA PRO A 36 -18.92 -16.64 -17.41
C PRO A 36 -20.15 -15.93 -17.98
N ASP A 37 -19.93 -14.75 -18.56
CA ASP A 37 -21.01 -14.03 -19.24
C ASP A 37 -21.34 -14.73 -20.56
N THR A 38 -20.32 -15.27 -21.23
CA THR A 38 -20.44 -16.01 -22.49
C THR A 38 -19.22 -16.90 -22.73
N ARG A 39 -19.26 -17.70 -23.80
CA ARG A 39 -18.10 -18.39 -24.35
C ARG A 39 -17.76 -17.79 -25.72
N LEU A 40 -16.48 -17.57 -25.97
CA LEU A 40 -15.99 -17.04 -27.24
C LEU A 40 -15.00 -18.00 -27.89
N PRO A 41 -14.98 -18.08 -29.23
CA PRO A 41 -13.94 -18.80 -29.96
C PRO A 41 -12.56 -18.28 -29.59
N ILE A 42 -11.58 -19.15 -29.38
CA ILE A 42 -10.22 -18.72 -29.00
C ILE A 42 -9.59 -17.80 -30.05
N GLU A 43 -9.92 -18.02 -31.32
CA GLU A 43 -9.44 -17.24 -32.47
C GLU A 43 -9.97 -15.80 -32.51
N SER A 44 -11.07 -15.51 -31.82
CA SER A 44 -11.61 -14.14 -31.73
C SER A 44 -10.96 -13.32 -30.61
N ILE A 45 -10.09 -13.95 -29.81
CA ILE A 45 -9.46 -13.35 -28.63
C ILE A 45 -7.98 -13.09 -28.92
N GLU A 46 -7.54 -11.85 -28.72
CA GLU A 46 -6.16 -11.40 -28.93
C GLU A 46 -5.50 -10.87 -27.65
N PRO A 47 -4.18 -11.05 -27.48
CA PRO A 47 -3.46 -10.50 -26.34
C PRO A 47 -3.37 -8.97 -26.44
N ASN A 48 -3.35 -8.29 -25.29
CA ASN A 48 -3.08 -6.86 -25.26
C ASN A 48 -1.57 -6.60 -25.46
N PRO A 49 -1.14 -5.81 -26.47
CA PRO A 49 0.27 -5.51 -26.73
C PRO A 49 0.97 -4.78 -25.57
N ASP A 50 0.21 -4.08 -24.73
CA ASP A 50 0.71 -3.31 -23.59
C ASP A 50 0.81 -4.13 -22.29
N GLN A 51 0.64 -5.46 -22.37
CA GLN A 51 0.81 -6.32 -21.20
C GLN A 51 2.25 -6.24 -20.66
N PRO A 52 2.43 -5.93 -19.37
CA PRO A 52 3.77 -5.82 -18.78
C PRO A 52 4.49 -7.18 -18.72
N ARG A 53 3.74 -8.29 -18.68
CA ARG A 53 4.31 -9.64 -18.65
C ARG A 53 4.60 -10.15 -20.07
N ARG A 54 5.86 -10.03 -20.49
CA ARG A 54 6.32 -10.57 -21.80
C ARG A 54 6.94 -11.96 -21.74
N ARG A 55 7.40 -12.40 -20.56
CA ARG A 55 8.04 -13.70 -20.35
C ARG A 55 7.11 -14.66 -19.62
N PHE A 56 6.94 -15.84 -20.18
CA PHE A 56 6.18 -16.94 -19.59
C PHE A 56 7.08 -18.15 -19.46
N ASP A 57 6.98 -18.83 -18.32
CA ASP A 57 7.66 -20.11 -18.12
C ASP A 57 6.91 -21.19 -18.90
N GLU A 58 7.57 -21.82 -19.86
CA GLU A 58 6.95 -22.86 -20.70
C GLU A 58 6.56 -24.10 -19.90
N GLY A 59 7.31 -24.46 -18.86
CA GLY A 59 7.01 -25.62 -18.01
C GLY A 59 5.70 -25.42 -17.27
N HIS A 60 5.56 -24.30 -16.56
CA HIS A 60 4.31 -23.96 -15.85
C HIS A 60 3.12 -23.74 -16.81
N LEU A 61 3.36 -23.32 -18.05
CA LEU A 61 2.30 -23.21 -19.05
C LEU A 61 1.80 -24.60 -19.50
N ARG A 62 2.70 -25.58 -19.67
CA ARG A 62 2.33 -26.96 -20.03
C ARG A 62 1.52 -27.62 -18.92
N GLU A 63 1.95 -27.50 -17.67
CA GLU A 63 1.20 -28.02 -16.51
C GLU A 63 -0.23 -27.43 -16.46
N LEU A 64 -0.35 -26.12 -16.68
CA LEU A 64 -1.66 -25.48 -16.74
C LEU A 64 -2.49 -25.96 -17.94
N ALA A 65 -1.86 -26.18 -19.10
CA ALA A 65 -2.53 -26.70 -20.28
C ALA A 65 -3.04 -28.13 -20.06
N ASP A 66 -2.27 -28.97 -19.37
CA ASP A 66 -2.67 -30.34 -19.00
C ASP A 66 -3.87 -30.31 -18.05
N SER A 67 -3.83 -29.46 -17.01
CA SER A 67 -4.97 -29.27 -16.12
C SER A 67 -6.21 -28.73 -16.85
N ILE A 68 -6.03 -27.83 -17.81
CA ILE A 68 -7.13 -27.28 -18.62
C ILE A 68 -7.70 -28.34 -19.56
N ARG A 69 -6.88 -29.26 -20.07
CA ARG A 69 -7.34 -30.36 -20.93
C ARG A 69 -8.25 -31.32 -20.16
N GLU A 70 -7.94 -31.61 -18.91
CA GLU A 70 -8.74 -32.51 -18.07
C GLU A 70 -10.00 -31.86 -17.52
N LYS A 71 -9.90 -30.63 -16.99
CA LYS A 71 -10.95 -30.00 -16.19
C LYS A 71 -11.67 -28.85 -16.91
N GLY A 72 -11.18 -28.47 -18.08
CA GLY A 72 -11.57 -27.23 -18.75
C GLY A 72 -11.07 -25.99 -18.02
N VAL A 73 -11.44 -24.83 -18.55
CA VAL A 73 -11.12 -23.54 -17.92
C VAL A 73 -12.18 -23.22 -16.85
N ILE A 74 -11.80 -23.40 -15.58
CA ILE A 74 -12.68 -23.19 -14.43
C ILE A 74 -12.94 -21.69 -14.20
N GLN A 75 -11.90 -20.87 -14.33
CA GLN A 75 -11.99 -19.43 -14.09
C GLN A 75 -12.03 -18.66 -15.41
N PRO A 76 -13.10 -17.88 -15.70
CA PRO A 76 -13.21 -17.14 -16.94
C PRO A 76 -12.14 -16.04 -17.06
N ILE A 77 -11.71 -15.76 -18.28
CA ILE A 77 -10.80 -14.63 -18.58
C ILE A 77 -11.60 -13.34 -18.75
N ILE A 78 -10.97 -12.18 -18.50
CA ILE A 78 -11.64 -10.89 -18.69
C ILE A 78 -11.20 -10.32 -20.03
N VAL A 79 -12.17 -9.97 -20.86
CA VAL A 79 -11.96 -9.40 -22.19
C VAL A 79 -12.78 -8.14 -22.38
N ARG A 80 -12.32 -7.28 -23.29
CA ARG A 80 -13.10 -6.16 -23.83
C ARG A 80 -13.24 -6.29 -25.34
N ALA A 81 -14.19 -5.59 -25.94
CA ALA A 81 -14.22 -5.48 -27.40
C ALA A 81 -12.93 -4.81 -27.91
N ALA A 82 -12.34 -5.36 -28.97
CA ALA A 82 -11.16 -4.80 -29.59
C ALA A 82 -11.52 -3.48 -30.31
N PRO A 83 -10.81 -2.37 -30.03
CA PRO A 83 -11.09 -1.09 -30.68
C PRO A 83 -11.01 -1.21 -32.21
N GLY A 84 -12.10 -0.88 -32.91
CA GLY A 84 -12.14 -0.86 -34.37
C GLY A 84 -12.23 -2.23 -35.06
N GLN A 85 -12.44 -3.33 -34.32
CA GLN A 85 -12.62 -4.66 -34.89
C GLN A 85 -13.88 -5.34 -34.33
N GLU A 86 -14.93 -5.41 -35.14
CA GLU A 86 -16.17 -6.10 -34.75
C GLU A 86 -15.94 -7.61 -34.58
N GLY A 87 -16.51 -8.18 -33.52
CA GLY A 87 -16.38 -9.61 -33.21
C GLY A 87 -15.02 -10.04 -32.68
N ARG A 88 -14.09 -9.10 -32.45
CA ARG A 88 -12.75 -9.37 -31.88
C ARG A 88 -12.67 -8.82 -30.46
N TYR A 89 -11.93 -9.52 -29.62
CA TYR A 89 -11.86 -9.26 -28.20
C TYR A 89 -10.42 -9.22 -27.72
N GLN A 90 -10.09 -8.21 -26.93
CA GLN A 90 -8.76 -8.06 -26.36
C GLN A 90 -8.72 -8.55 -24.91
N ILE A 91 -7.68 -9.31 -24.57
CA ILE A 91 -7.46 -9.82 -23.22
C ILE A 91 -7.07 -8.67 -22.28
N VAL A 92 -7.86 -8.52 -21.23
CA VAL A 92 -7.61 -7.57 -20.14
C VAL A 92 -6.88 -8.28 -19.01
N ALA A 93 -7.37 -9.45 -18.60
CA ALA A 93 -6.74 -10.28 -17.57
C ALA A 93 -6.87 -11.78 -17.88
N GLY A 94 -5.86 -12.55 -17.51
CA GLY A 94 -5.85 -14.01 -17.67
C GLY A 94 -5.11 -14.55 -18.90
N GLU A 95 -4.12 -13.82 -19.43
CA GLU A 95 -3.38 -14.22 -20.63
C GLU A 95 -2.76 -15.63 -20.54
N ARG A 96 -2.24 -16.03 -19.36
CA ARG A 96 -1.71 -17.38 -19.14
C ARG A 96 -2.74 -18.47 -19.41
N ARG A 97 -3.99 -18.24 -19.02
CA ARG A 97 -5.10 -19.20 -19.22
C ARG A 97 -5.47 -19.31 -20.69
N TRP A 98 -5.46 -18.20 -21.43
CA TRP A 98 -5.67 -18.21 -22.89
C TRP A 98 -4.54 -18.96 -23.62
N ARG A 99 -3.27 -18.70 -23.29
CA ARG A 99 -2.13 -19.44 -23.88
C ARG A 99 -2.19 -20.93 -23.57
N ALA A 100 -2.48 -21.29 -22.32
CA ALA A 100 -2.62 -22.69 -21.93
C ALA A 100 -3.83 -23.37 -22.59
N ALA A 101 -4.95 -22.65 -22.79
CA ALA A 101 -6.11 -23.16 -23.53
C ALA A 101 -5.82 -23.38 -25.02
N GLN A 102 -5.00 -22.52 -25.65
CA GLN A 102 -4.49 -22.76 -27.00
C GLN A 102 -3.63 -24.02 -27.07
N MET A 103 -2.71 -24.22 -26.12
CA MET A 103 -1.90 -25.44 -26.03
C MET A 103 -2.74 -26.70 -25.76
N ALA A 104 -3.84 -26.55 -25.03
CA ALA A 104 -4.82 -27.60 -24.78
C ALA A 104 -5.77 -27.85 -25.97
N GLN A 105 -5.65 -27.06 -27.05
CA GLN A 105 -6.48 -27.15 -28.27
C GLN A 105 -7.98 -26.99 -28.00
N LEU A 106 -8.35 -26.13 -27.05
CA LEU A 106 -9.74 -25.78 -26.82
C LEU A 106 -10.24 -24.87 -27.95
N HIS A 107 -11.51 -25.05 -28.34
CA HIS A 107 -12.14 -24.22 -29.37
C HIS A 107 -12.77 -22.96 -28.77
N ASP A 108 -13.31 -23.06 -27.54
CA ASP A 108 -14.05 -21.99 -26.87
C ASP A 108 -13.54 -21.72 -25.45
N MET A 109 -13.45 -20.43 -25.10
CA MET A 109 -13.05 -19.94 -23.80
C MET A 109 -14.21 -19.31 -23.04
N PRO A 110 -14.39 -19.62 -21.74
CA PRO A 110 -15.31 -18.89 -20.89
C PRO A 110 -14.74 -17.49 -20.61
N VAL A 111 -15.54 -16.45 -20.86
CA VAL A 111 -15.10 -15.06 -20.74
C VAL A 111 -16.09 -14.21 -19.91
N LEU A 112 -15.55 -13.14 -19.34
CA LEU A 112 -16.30 -12.01 -18.81
C LEU A 112 -16.06 -10.83 -19.75
N VAL A 113 -17.12 -10.34 -20.39
CA VAL A 113 -17.02 -9.21 -21.31
C VAL A 113 -17.26 -7.94 -20.50
N ARG A 114 -16.27 -7.04 -20.51
CA ARG A 114 -16.33 -5.78 -19.77
C ARG A 114 -15.96 -4.63 -20.70
N ASP A 115 -16.78 -3.58 -20.67
CA ASP A 115 -16.47 -2.33 -21.33
C ASP A 115 -15.42 -1.58 -20.51
N TYR A 116 -14.18 -1.59 -21.00
CA TYR A 116 -13.05 -0.85 -20.44
C TYR A 116 -12.38 0.02 -21.49
N THR A 117 -12.06 1.24 -21.10
CA THR A 117 -11.16 2.15 -21.83
C THR A 117 -9.71 1.64 -21.80
N ASP A 118 -8.85 2.14 -22.69
CA ASP A 118 -7.43 1.75 -22.73
C ASP A 118 -6.74 2.02 -21.39
N THR A 119 -7.08 3.15 -20.77
CA THR A 119 -6.64 3.53 -19.43
C THR A 119 -7.07 2.51 -18.38
N GLU A 120 -8.35 2.13 -18.33
CA GLU A 120 -8.86 1.14 -17.37
C GLU A 120 -8.25 -0.25 -17.57
N VAL A 121 -7.95 -0.64 -18.81
CA VAL A 121 -7.26 -1.92 -19.08
C VAL A 121 -5.87 -1.94 -18.49
N LEU A 122 -5.10 -0.86 -18.66
CA LEU A 122 -3.79 -0.73 -18.06
C LEU A 122 -3.86 -0.73 -16.53
N GLU A 123 -4.85 -0.03 -15.96
CA GLU A 123 -5.09 0.01 -14.53
C GLU A 123 -5.35 -1.38 -13.95
N VAL A 124 -6.26 -2.12 -14.59
CA VAL A 124 -6.58 -3.51 -14.25
C VAL A 124 -5.35 -4.41 -14.34
N ALA A 125 -4.52 -4.26 -15.38
CA ALA A 125 -3.31 -5.04 -15.54
C ALA A 125 -2.30 -4.81 -14.40
N ILE A 126 -2.19 -3.56 -13.91
CA ILE A 126 -1.34 -3.24 -12.76
C ILE A 126 -1.90 -3.85 -11.48
N ILE A 127 -3.21 -3.74 -11.26
CA ILE A 127 -3.90 -4.31 -10.09
C ILE A 127 -3.73 -5.83 -10.04
N GLU A 128 -3.93 -6.53 -11.16
CA GLU A 128 -3.75 -7.99 -11.24
C GLU A 128 -2.33 -8.38 -10.88
N ASN A 129 -1.34 -7.66 -11.42
CA ASN A 129 0.07 -7.93 -11.14
C ASN A 129 0.42 -7.68 -9.66
N ILE A 130 -0.19 -6.69 -9.02
CA ILE A 130 -0.02 -6.39 -7.59
C ILE A 130 -0.61 -7.49 -6.70
N GLN A 131 -1.76 -8.06 -7.08
CA GLN A 131 -2.45 -9.10 -6.29
C GLN A 131 -1.77 -10.48 -6.34
N ARG A 132 -0.60 -10.57 -6.97
CA ARG A 132 0.18 -11.81 -7.03
C ARG A 132 0.81 -12.11 -5.68
N ALA A 133 0.67 -13.37 -5.25
CA ALA A 133 1.20 -13.83 -3.96
C ALA A 133 2.75 -13.86 -3.89
N ASP A 134 3.43 -13.87 -5.05
CA ASP A 134 4.89 -13.96 -5.17
C ASP A 134 5.59 -12.61 -5.38
N LEU A 135 4.86 -11.49 -5.26
CA LEU A 135 5.42 -10.17 -5.50
C LEU A 135 6.36 -9.73 -4.37
N ASN A 136 7.54 -9.22 -4.73
CA ASN A 136 8.45 -8.66 -3.73
C ASN A 136 7.96 -7.27 -3.25
N PRO A 137 8.33 -6.82 -2.02
CA PRO A 137 7.84 -5.55 -1.47
C PRO A 137 8.21 -4.31 -2.30
N VAL A 138 9.27 -4.37 -3.09
CA VAL A 138 9.71 -3.24 -3.93
C VAL A 138 8.80 -3.12 -5.17
N ASP A 139 8.48 -4.24 -5.80
CA ASP A 139 7.60 -4.31 -6.96
C ASP A 139 6.16 -3.96 -6.56
N GLU A 140 5.70 -4.41 -5.39
CA GLU A 140 4.40 -4.03 -4.83
C GLU A 140 4.32 -2.51 -4.63
N ALA A 141 5.36 -1.91 -4.02
CA ALA A 141 5.46 -0.47 -3.83
C ALA A 141 5.50 0.30 -5.16
N ALA A 142 6.22 -0.22 -6.17
CA ALA A 142 6.28 0.37 -7.50
C ALA A 142 4.92 0.32 -8.20
N GLY A 143 4.18 -0.78 -8.07
CA GLY A 143 2.81 -0.90 -8.56
C GLY A 143 1.87 0.14 -7.93
N TYR A 144 1.92 0.33 -6.61
CA TYR A 144 1.14 1.38 -5.93
C TYR A 144 1.51 2.78 -6.43
N ARG A 145 2.81 3.08 -6.55
CA ARG A 145 3.28 4.36 -7.09
C ARG A 145 2.73 4.60 -8.50
N GLN A 146 2.79 3.58 -9.35
CA GLN A 146 2.28 3.66 -10.71
C GLN A 146 0.77 3.93 -10.75
N LEU A 147 -0.02 3.30 -9.87
CA LEU A 147 -1.45 3.55 -9.75
C LEU A 147 -1.75 5.00 -9.32
N MET A 148 -0.96 5.54 -8.39
CA MET A 148 -1.12 6.93 -7.94
C MET A 148 -0.73 7.93 -9.02
N ASP A 149 0.44 7.76 -9.64
CA ASP A 149 1.03 8.75 -10.54
C ASP A 149 0.30 8.79 -11.90
N ARG A 150 -0.18 7.64 -12.40
CA ARG A 150 -0.83 7.55 -13.72
C ARG A 150 -2.35 7.75 -13.66
N PHE A 151 -3.01 7.34 -12.58
CA PHE A 151 -4.47 7.34 -12.48
C PHE A 151 -5.00 8.27 -11.39
N GLY A 152 -4.12 8.93 -10.64
CA GLY A 152 -4.49 9.92 -9.62
C GLY A 152 -5.06 9.30 -8.35
N HIS A 153 -4.88 7.99 -8.12
CA HIS A 153 -5.37 7.33 -6.91
C HIS A 153 -4.67 7.88 -5.66
N THR A 154 -5.45 8.04 -4.62
CA THR A 154 -4.93 8.35 -3.28
C THR A 154 -4.55 7.07 -2.54
N GLN A 155 -3.68 7.19 -1.54
CA GLN A 155 -3.34 6.07 -0.65
C GLN A 155 -4.57 5.48 0.05
N GLU A 156 -5.59 6.31 0.31
CA GLU A 156 -6.82 5.90 0.97
C GLU A 156 -7.71 5.06 0.04
N GLN A 157 -7.86 5.48 -1.22
CA GLN A 157 -8.57 4.70 -2.23
C GLN A 157 -7.89 3.34 -2.47
N LEU A 158 -6.57 3.31 -2.60
CA LEU A 158 -5.81 2.06 -2.72
C LEU A 158 -5.99 1.17 -1.48
N ALA A 159 -5.92 1.75 -0.27
CA ALA A 159 -6.10 1.02 0.99
C ALA A 159 -7.46 0.32 1.04
N GLN A 160 -8.52 1.08 0.76
CA GLN A 160 -9.88 0.56 0.76
C GLN A 160 -10.06 -0.54 -0.27
N ALA A 161 -9.57 -0.33 -1.49
CA ALA A 161 -9.81 -1.25 -2.59
C ALA A 161 -9.00 -2.55 -2.47
N LEU A 162 -7.79 -2.49 -1.88
CA LEU A 162 -6.92 -3.66 -1.63
C LEU A 162 -7.15 -4.33 -0.27
N GLY A 163 -8.04 -3.80 0.57
CA GLY A 163 -8.27 -4.32 1.91
C GLY A 163 -7.05 -4.22 2.83
N LYS A 164 -6.21 -3.19 2.63
CA LYS A 164 -5.00 -2.92 3.43
C LYS A 164 -5.16 -1.62 4.22
N SER A 165 -4.34 -1.42 5.24
CA SER A 165 -4.33 -0.12 5.92
C SER A 165 -3.61 0.94 5.08
N ARG A 166 -4.06 2.19 5.17
CA ARG A 166 -3.35 3.34 4.58
C ARG A 166 -1.89 3.39 5.02
N SER A 167 -1.62 3.08 6.29
CA SER A 167 -0.26 3.05 6.84
C SER A 167 0.62 1.99 6.19
N HIS A 168 0.07 0.83 5.83
CA HIS A 168 0.79 -0.24 5.14
C HIS A 168 1.24 0.22 3.75
N ILE A 169 0.33 0.80 2.95
CA ILE A 169 0.64 1.33 1.62
C ILE A 169 1.67 2.45 1.69
N ALA A 170 1.50 3.38 2.64
CA ALA A 170 2.47 4.45 2.86
C ALA A 170 3.86 3.90 3.21
N ASN A 171 3.95 2.88 4.07
CA ASN A 171 5.22 2.28 4.47
C ASN A 171 5.92 1.58 3.31
N LEU A 172 5.19 0.80 2.51
CA LEU A 172 5.72 0.14 1.30
C LEU A 172 6.28 1.15 0.31
N MET A 173 5.51 2.20 0.00
CA MET A 173 5.96 3.22 -0.96
C MET A 173 7.20 3.99 -0.51
N ARG A 174 7.48 4.09 0.79
CA ARG A 174 8.70 4.72 1.28
C ARG A 174 9.94 3.87 1.00
N LEU A 175 9.81 2.56 0.78
CA LEU A 175 10.92 1.68 0.38
C LEU A 175 11.49 2.08 -0.98
N LEU A 176 10.70 2.69 -1.87
CA LEU A 176 11.18 3.19 -3.16
C LEU A 176 12.22 4.30 -3.00
N GLY A 177 12.26 5.00 -1.86
CA GLY A 177 13.25 6.02 -1.56
C GLY A 177 14.59 5.48 -1.05
N LEU A 178 14.74 4.15 -0.93
CA LEU A 178 16.00 3.53 -0.54
C LEU A 178 16.99 3.48 -1.71
N PRO A 179 18.32 3.48 -1.43
CA PRO A 179 19.33 3.23 -2.45
C PRO A 179 19.12 1.91 -3.18
N GLU A 180 19.52 1.86 -4.45
CA GLU A 180 19.31 0.68 -5.33
C GLU A 180 19.83 -0.62 -4.74
N GLU A 181 20.99 -0.57 -4.07
CA GLU A 181 21.58 -1.76 -3.46
C GLU A 181 20.71 -2.33 -2.33
N VAL A 182 20.08 -1.47 -1.52
CA VAL A 182 19.17 -1.89 -0.45
C VAL A 182 17.87 -2.45 -1.04
N ARG A 183 17.37 -1.86 -2.15
CA ARG A 183 16.22 -2.40 -2.88
C ARG A 183 16.52 -3.78 -3.47
N SER A 184 17.72 -3.98 -4.02
CA SER A 184 18.18 -5.27 -4.51
C SER A 184 18.21 -6.33 -3.41
N MET A 185 18.68 -6.00 -2.21
CA MET A 185 18.64 -6.90 -1.05
C MET A 185 17.21 -7.25 -0.60
N LEU A 186 16.26 -6.31 -0.72
CA LEU A 186 14.84 -6.56 -0.45
C LEU A 186 14.23 -7.51 -1.50
N SER A 187 14.50 -7.26 -2.78
CA SER A 187 14.01 -8.10 -3.87
C SER A 187 14.59 -9.52 -3.81
N ALA A 188 15.84 -9.66 -3.36
CA ALA A 188 16.47 -10.96 -3.13
C ALA A 188 16.01 -11.66 -1.84
N GLY A 189 15.25 -10.98 -0.97
CA GLY A 189 14.76 -11.52 0.30
C GLY A 189 15.82 -11.61 1.42
N THR A 190 17.04 -11.13 1.18
CA THR A 190 18.10 -11.10 2.21
C THR A 190 17.85 -10.04 3.29
N LEU A 191 17.06 -9.02 2.95
CA LEU A 191 16.63 -7.97 3.87
C LEU A 191 15.10 -7.95 3.95
N THR A 192 14.54 -7.88 5.15
CA THR A 192 13.08 -7.77 5.33
C THR A 192 12.62 -6.32 5.18
N ALA A 193 11.35 -6.11 4.82
CA ALA A 193 10.74 -4.78 4.78
C ALA A 193 10.82 -4.04 6.12
N GLY A 194 10.79 -4.79 7.24
CA GLY A 194 10.97 -4.23 8.58
C GLY A 194 12.35 -3.61 8.79
N HIS A 195 13.42 -4.31 8.40
CA HIS A 195 14.79 -3.79 8.45
C HIS A 195 14.96 -2.59 7.54
N ALA A 196 14.52 -2.70 6.29
CA ALA A 196 14.67 -1.64 5.31
C ALA A 196 13.95 -0.34 5.72
N ARG A 197 12.80 -0.45 6.38
CA ARG A 197 12.05 0.72 6.86
C ARG A 197 12.84 1.57 7.85
N ALA A 198 13.69 0.96 8.68
CA ALA A 198 14.55 1.67 9.62
C ALA A 198 15.69 2.45 8.92
N LEU A 199 16.04 2.07 7.69
CA LEU A 199 17.15 2.65 6.92
C LEU A 199 16.70 3.79 5.99
N ILE A 200 15.39 4.05 5.88
CA ILE A 200 14.85 5.06 4.97
C ILE A 200 15.36 6.46 5.35
N GLY A 201 16.01 7.13 4.39
CA GLY A 201 16.53 8.49 4.57
C GLY A 201 17.86 8.55 5.35
N HIS A 202 18.46 7.41 5.68
CA HIS A 202 19.76 7.38 6.33
C HIS A 202 20.90 7.57 5.29
N PRO A 203 21.87 8.46 5.51
CA PRO A 203 22.95 8.71 4.55
C PRO A 203 23.80 7.46 4.29
N GLU A 204 24.01 6.63 5.31
CA GLU A 204 24.77 5.37 5.24
C GLU A 204 23.87 4.13 5.15
N ALA A 205 22.68 4.25 4.55
CA ALA A 205 21.70 3.15 4.49
C ALA A 205 22.28 1.84 3.91
N VAL A 206 23.19 1.93 2.93
CA VAL A 206 23.83 0.78 2.28
C VAL A 206 24.75 0.02 3.26
N GLU A 207 25.65 0.74 3.95
CA GLU A 207 26.59 0.13 4.89
C GLU A 207 25.86 -0.50 6.09
N LEU A 208 24.82 0.18 6.58
CA LEU A 208 23.96 -0.37 7.63
C LEU A 208 23.21 -1.62 7.16
N ALA A 209 22.66 -1.64 5.94
CA ALA A 209 22.02 -2.82 5.38
C ALA A 209 23.00 -4.00 5.28
N ARG A 210 24.22 -3.80 4.78
CA ARG A 210 25.25 -4.84 4.72
C ARG A 210 25.57 -5.40 6.10
N ARG A 211 25.70 -4.53 7.10
CA ARG A 211 25.95 -4.92 8.49
C ARG A 211 24.79 -5.72 9.10
N VAL A 212 23.55 -5.31 8.82
CA VAL A 212 22.33 -6.01 9.28
C VAL A 212 22.27 -7.41 8.70
N VAL A 213 22.53 -7.56 7.40
CA VAL A 213 22.56 -8.87 6.72
C VAL A 213 23.71 -9.73 7.24
N GLY A 214 24.92 -9.18 7.34
CA GLY A 214 26.11 -9.92 7.78
C GLY A 214 26.06 -10.38 9.24
N ALA A 215 25.47 -9.58 10.12
CA ALA A 215 25.36 -9.91 11.55
C ALA A 215 24.00 -10.53 11.94
N GLY A 216 23.07 -10.70 11.00
CA GLY A 216 21.75 -11.27 11.26
C GLY A 216 20.93 -10.49 12.29
N LEU A 217 21.03 -9.16 12.29
CA LEU A 217 20.38 -8.32 13.28
C LEU A 217 18.86 -8.38 13.19
N SER A 218 18.18 -8.24 14.34
CA SER A 218 16.73 -8.11 14.40
C SER A 218 16.26 -6.71 13.97
N VAL A 219 14.96 -6.58 13.71
CA VAL A 219 14.32 -5.29 13.35
C VAL A 219 14.55 -4.24 14.43
N ARG A 220 14.45 -4.63 15.71
CA ARG A 220 14.66 -3.72 16.85
C ARG A 220 16.11 -3.26 16.96
N GLU A 221 17.06 -4.16 16.73
CA GLU A 221 18.49 -3.82 16.73
C GLU A 221 18.84 -2.93 15.54
N THR A 222 18.22 -3.17 14.39
CA THR A 222 18.37 -2.33 13.19
C THR A 222 17.83 -0.93 13.42
N GLU A 223 16.66 -0.79 14.05
CA GLU A 223 16.09 0.50 14.46
C GLU A 223 17.00 1.23 15.47
N ALA A 224 17.57 0.50 16.43
CA ALA A 224 18.52 1.08 17.39
C ALA A 224 19.83 1.52 16.73
N LEU A 225 20.32 0.75 15.76
CA LEU A 225 21.54 1.05 15.00
C LEU A 225 21.33 2.28 14.11
N ALA A 226 20.21 2.35 13.38
CA ALA A 226 19.85 3.48 12.53
C ALA A 226 19.61 4.77 13.34
N ARG A 227 19.23 4.66 14.63
CA ARG A 227 19.06 5.81 15.53
C ARG A 227 20.37 6.30 16.15
N LYS A 228 21.40 5.46 16.25
CA LYS A 228 22.67 5.75 16.94
C LYS A 228 23.71 6.47 16.08
N ALA A 229 23.60 6.43 14.76
CA ALA A 229 24.41 7.27 13.88
C ALA A 229 23.90 8.72 13.97
N PRO A 230 24.78 9.74 13.82
CA PRO A 230 24.36 11.11 13.93
C PRO A 230 23.43 11.40 12.76
N ALA A 231 22.13 11.40 13.02
CA ALA A 231 21.25 12.26 12.27
C ALA A 231 21.92 13.63 12.32
N ALA A 232 22.33 14.14 11.16
CA ALA A 232 22.42 15.58 10.96
C ALA A 232 21.02 16.10 11.28
N SER A 233 20.77 16.30 12.57
CA SER A 233 19.63 17.01 13.07
C SER A 233 19.78 18.37 12.43
N ARG A 234 19.02 18.63 11.36
CA ARG A 234 18.47 19.96 11.22
C ARG A 234 17.89 20.25 12.59
N PRO A 235 18.45 21.21 13.34
CA PRO A 235 17.78 21.63 14.54
C PRO A 235 16.39 22.02 14.06
N ARG A 236 15.35 21.34 14.58
CA ARG A 236 14.07 22.04 14.71
C ARG A 236 14.46 23.38 15.31
N PRO A 237 14.03 24.53 14.75
CA PRO A 237 14.36 25.80 15.37
C PRO A 237 13.95 25.64 16.83
N SER A 238 14.95 25.57 17.71
CA SER A 238 14.71 25.71 19.12
C SER A 238 14.03 27.06 19.16
N ARG A 239 12.73 27.08 19.51
CA ARG A 239 12.08 28.33 19.89
C ARG A 239 13.09 28.97 20.81
N ALA A 240 13.70 30.06 20.35
CA ALA A 240 14.62 30.83 21.16
C ALA A 240 13.89 30.97 22.49
N SER A 241 14.53 30.50 23.56
CA SER A 241 14.00 30.65 24.91
C SER A 241 13.82 32.14 25.10
N ARG A 242 12.60 32.62 24.83
CA ARG A 242 12.17 33.96 25.20
C ARG A 242 12.35 33.94 26.70
N GLU A 243 13.24 34.80 27.19
CA GLU A 243 13.44 34.96 28.62
C GLU A 243 12.08 35.16 29.25
N LYS A 244 11.62 34.17 30.02
CA LYS A 244 10.35 34.24 30.72
C LYS A 244 10.38 35.47 31.61
N ASP A 245 9.29 36.21 31.68
CA ASP A 245 9.19 37.38 32.56
C ASP A 245 9.50 36.96 34.02
N ALA A 246 10.07 37.87 34.81
CA ALA A 246 10.46 37.59 36.19
C ALA A 246 9.26 37.14 37.03
N ASP A 247 8.09 37.73 36.77
CA ASP A 247 6.83 37.41 37.43
C ASP A 247 6.36 35.98 37.10
N THR A 248 6.49 35.54 35.84
CA THR A 248 6.14 34.18 35.44
C THR A 248 7.04 33.14 36.11
N ARG A 249 8.34 33.42 36.23
CA ARG A 249 9.30 32.52 36.91
C ARG A 249 9.03 32.42 38.41
N GLN A 250 8.59 33.51 39.04
CA GLN A 250 8.23 33.49 40.45
C GLN A 250 6.98 32.63 40.69
N ILE A 251 5.94 32.78 39.86
CA ILE A 251 4.71 31.97 39.95
C ILE A 251 5.00 30.49 39.70
N GLU A 252 5.87 30.16 38.74
CA GLU A 252 6.34 28.78 38.52
C GLU A 252 7.01 28.20 39.77
N GLY A 253 7.87 28.99 40.43
CA GLY A 253 8.57 28.59 41.65
C GLY A 253 7.62 28.34 42.82
N ASP A 254 6.66 29.24 43.04
CA ASP A 254 5.70 29.13 44.14
C ASP A 254 4.75 27.94 43.94
N LEU A 255 4.28 27.70 42.71
CA LEU A 255 3.47 26.54 42.38
C LEU A 255 4.27 25.24 42.48
N ALA A 256 5.52 25.23 42.05
CA ALA A 256 6.38 24.05 42.17
C ALA A 256 6.68 23.70 43.64
N ALA A 257 6.87 24.70 44.50
CA ALA A 257 7.08 24.51 45.94
C ALA A 257 5.81 23.98 46.62
N THR A 258 4.63 24.50 46.24
CA THR A 258 3.35 24.11 46.84
C THR A 258 2.93 22.70 46.40
N LEU A 259 3.14 22.37 45.13
CA LEU A 259 2.69 21.11 44.54
C LEU A 259 3.75 19.99 44.60
N GLY A 260 5.02 20.31 44.87
CA GLY A 260 6.11 19.34 44.84
C GLY A 260 6.35 18.72 43.44
N MET A 261 5.88 19.39 42.39
CA MET A 261 5.87 18.93 41.00
C MET A 261 6.57 19.94 40.09
N GLY A 262 7.04 19.48 38.93
CA GLY A 262 7.64 20.38 37.94
C GLY A 262 6.55 21.18 37.23
N VAL A 263 6.56 22.50 37.38
CA VAL A 263 5.58 23.42 36.80
C VAL A 263 6.24 24.26 35.71
N SER A 264 5.60 24.37 34.55
CA SER A 264 5.98 25.30 33.48
C SER A 264 4.76 26.07 33.01
N ILE A 265 4.89 27.38 32.95
CA ILE A 265 3.90 28.32 32.44
C ILE A 265 4.46 28.91 31.14
N ASP A 266 3.70 28.77 30.07
CA ASP A 266 3.95 29.39 28.79
C ASP A 266 2.76 30.31 28.47
N GLN A 267 2.98 31.62 28.50
CA GLN A 267 1.97 32.61 28.12
C GLN A 267 2.09 32.99 26.64
N ASP A 268 0.96 33.16 25.97
CA ASP A 268 0.95 33.62 24.58
C ASP A 268 1.16 35.15 24.53
N PRO A 269 2.00 35.68 23.62
CA PRO A 269 2.38 37.09 23.66
C PRO A 269 1.21 38.02 23.33
N GLY A 270 0.86 38.91 24.26
CA GLY A 270 -0.18 39.93 24.06
C GLY A 270 -1.59 39.48 24.41
N GLU A 271 -1.75 38.28 24.96
CA GLU A 271 -3.02 37.78 25.51
C GLU A 271 -2.87 37.43 27.00
N GLU A 272 -3.95 37.53 27.78
CA GLU A 272 -4.00 37.02 29.16
C GLU A 272 -4.17 35.49 29.22
N SER A 273 -4.13 34.82 28.05
CA SER A 273 -4.25 33.37 27.90
C SER A 273 -2.87 32.71 27.96
N GLY A 274 -2.81 31.51 28.55
CA GLY A 274 -1.56 30.78 28.70
C GLY A 274 -1.77 29.30 28.99
N CYS A 275 -0.71 28.52 28.81
CA CYS A 275 -0.68 27.10 29.08
C CYS A 275 0.13 26.80 30.35
N LEU A 276 -0.52 26.13 31.31
CA LEU A 276 0.13 25.56 32.49
C LEU A 276 0.40 24.07 32.23
N THR A 277 1.67 23.67 32.28
CA THR A 277 2.11 22.28 32.17
C THR A 277 2.65 21.79 33.50
N LEU A 278 2.08 20.69 34.00
CA LEU A 278 2.48 20.03 35.25
C LEU A 278 3.10 18.67 34.95
N ARG A 279 4.29 18.40 35.50
CA ARG A 279 5.00 17.13 35.35
C ARG A 279 5.11 16.40 36.69
N TYR A 280 4.42 15.27 36.78
CA TYR A 280 4.50 14.33 37.90
C TYR A 280 5.48 13.18 37.59
N LYS A 281 6.06 12.60 38.64
CA LYS A 281 7.02 11.48 38.56
C LYS A 281 6.41 10.13 38.97
N SER A 282 5.25 10.14 39.61
CA SER A 282 4.53 8.94 40.04
C SER A 282 3.01 9.16 39.97
N LEU A 283 2.26 8.06 39.87
CA LEU A 283 0.79 8.11 39.87
C LEU A 283 0.23 8.69 41.18
N ALA A 284 0.91 8.45 42.31
CA ALA A 284 0.55 9.06 43.60
C ALA A 284 0.58 10.60 43.57
N GLN A 285 1.55 11.20 42.86
CA GLN A 285 1.60 12.66 42.69
C GLN A 285 0.45 13.20 41.82
N LEU A 286 -0.03 12.40 40.86
CA LEU A 286 -1.21 12.76 40.07
C LEU A 286 -2.48 12.70 40.92
N ASP A 287 -2.60 11.71 41.80
CA ASP A 287 -3.73 11.60 42.74
C ASP A 287 -3.74 12.77 43.74
N ASP A 288 -2.58 13.16 44.27
CA ASP A 288 -2.43 14.34 45.12
C ASP A 288 -2.80 15.64 44.38
N LEU A 289 -2.39 15.78 43.12
CA LEU A 289 -2.77 16.92 42.26
C LEU A 289 -4.29 16.99 42.10
N LEU A 290 -4.92 15.85 41.78
CA LEU A 290 -6.36 15.76 41.57
C LEU A 290 -7.10 16.14 42.85
N ARG A 291 -6.64 15.70 44.02
CA ARG A 291 -7.24 16.05 45.33
C ARG A 291 -7.16 17.54 45.62
N VAL A 292 -6.05 18.19 45.28
CA VAL A 292 -5.86 19.64 45.48
C VAL A 292 -6.73 20.46 44.52
N LEU A 293 -6.88 20.02 43.26
CA LEU A 293 -7.64 20.71 42.23
C LEU A 293 -9.16 20.48 42.31
N SER A 294 -9.61 19.34 42.83
CA SER A 294 -11.03 19.03 42.97
C SER A 294 -11.71 19.76 44.13
N GLY A 295 -10.95 20.47 44.96
CA GLY A 295 -11.40 20.99 46.24
C GLY A 295 -11.59 19.84 47.24
N GLY A 296 -11.13 20.04 48.48
CA GLY A 296 -11.60 19.22 49.60
C GLY A 296 -13.08 19.51 49.88
#